data_AF-A0A1Y3NKR5-F1
#
_entry.id   AF-A0A1Y3NKR5-F1
#
_cell.length_a   1.000
_cell.length_b   1.000
_cell.length_c   1.000
_cell.angle_alpha   90.00
_cell.angle_beta   90.00
_cell.angle_gamma   90.00
#
_symmetry.space_group_name_H-M   'P 1'
#
loop_
_entity.id
_entity.type
_entity.pdbx_description
1 polymer ?
#
loop_
_entity_poly.entity_id
_entity_poly.type
_entity_poly.pdbx_seq_one_letter_code
_entity_poly.pdbx_strand_id
1 'polypeptide(L)'
;FIDYAQIAAKKYRKQINEFKPNLQEYNKQKQIAMLSSLNTGDTSDFYRDANSTAYASIDSKPSTEAVNRLVKDLEKQVERRNKFSRRRRWDEDAEVTYINERNMRFNKKLSRAYDKYTEEIKANLERGTAL
;
A
#
# COMPACT_ATOMS: atom_id res chain seq x y z
N PHE A 1 7.83 -12.16 -0.64
CA PHE A 1 7.59 -11.25 0.50
C PHE A 1 8.78 -11.40 1.41
N ILE A 2 9.42 -10.30 1.82
CA ILE A 2 10.61 -10.35 2.69
C ILE A 2 10.23 -9.73 4.04
N ASP A 3 9.88 -8.45 4.05
CA ASP A 3 9.47 -7.73 5.25
C ASP A 3 8.42 -6.64 4.94
N TYR A 4 7.60 -6.32 5.95
CA TYR A 4 6.58 -5.29 5.89
C TYR A 4 7.19 -3.88 5.74
N ALA A 5 8.33 -3.58 6.37
CA ALA A 5 8.94 -2.26 6.25
C ALA A 5 9.44 -2.01 4.82
N GLN A 6 10.05 -3.01 4.19
CA GLN A 6 10.47 -2.93 2.78
C GLN A 6 9.29 -2.69 1.83
N ILE A 7 8.16 -3.35 2.07
CA ILE A 7 6.94 -3.16 1.26
C ILE A 7 6.36 -1.77 1.49
N ALA A 8 6.33 -1.30 2.74
CA ALA A 8 5.89 0.05 3.08
C ALA A 8 6.78 1.11 2.40
N ALA A 9 8.10 0.94 2.42
CA ALA A 9 9.04 1.82 1.74
C ALA A 9 8.81 1.84 0.22
N LYS A 10 8.61 0.66 -0.41
CA LYS A 10 8.28 0.57 -1.84
C LYS A 10 6.96 1.27 -2.18
N LYS A 11 5.94 1.07 -1.34
CA LYS A 11 4.64 1.74 -1.48
C LYS A 11 4.80 3.25 -1.39
N TYR A 12 5.51 3.73 -0.37
CA TYR A 12 5.75 5.16 -0.12
C TYR A 12 6.48 5.84 -1.27
N ARG A 13 7.57 5.24 -1.77
CA ARG A 13 8.31 5.76 -2.94
C ARG A 13 7.38 5.91 -4.16
N LYS A 14 6.52 4.91 -4.39
CA LYS A 14 5.53 4.99 -5.48
C LYS A 14 4.55 6.14 -5.27
N GLN A 15 4.06 6.34 -4.04
CA GLN A 15 3.14 7.43 -3.72
C GLN A 15 3.79 8.81 -3.91
N ILE A 16 5.05 8.98 -3.50
CA ILE A 16 5.81 10.22 -3.75
C ILE A 16 5.91 10.48 -5.25
N ASN A 17 6.26 9.47 -6.05
CA ASN A 17 6.41 9.66 -7.49
C ASN A 17 5.08 10.01 -8.19
N GLU A 18 3.95 9.53 -7.67
CA GLU A 18 2.61 9.86 -8.18
C GLU A 18 2.10 11.23 -7.67
N PHE A 19 2.63 11.72 -6.56
CA PHE A 19 2.18 12.94 -5.91
C PHE A 19 2.62 14.19 -6.67
N LYS A 20 1.67 15.06 -6.98
CA LYS A 20 1.93 16.35 -7.65
C LYS A 20 1.64 17.51 -6.68
N PRO A 21 2.66 18.22 -6.18
CA PRO A 21 2.47 19.33 -5.25
C PRO A 21 1.83 20.54 -5.95
N ASN A 22 1.01 21.29 -5.22
CA ASN A 22 0.47 22.57 -5.70
C ASN A 22 1.49 23.68 -5.41
N LEU A 23 2.34 23.98 -6.40
CA LEU A 23 3.40 24.99 -6.25
C LEU A 23 2.85 26.41 -6.09
N GLN A 24 1.66 26.70 -6.64
CA GLN A 24 1.08 28.05 -6.57
C GLN A 24 0.64 28.39 -5.14
N GLU A 25 -0.12 27.50 -4.50
CA GLU A 25 -0.53 27.66 -3.10
C GLU A 25 0.67 27.71 -2.16
N TYR A 26 1.65 26.82 -2.39
CA TYR A 26 2.90 26.80 -1.63
C TYR A 26 3.63 28.14 -1.71
N ASN A 27 3.79 28.70 -2.91
CA ASN A 27 4.47 29.99 -3.11
C ASN A 27 3.70 31.14 -2.47
N LYS A 28 2.36 31.15 -2.54
CA LYS A 28 1.52 32.15 -1.86
C LYS A 28 1.72 32.11 -0.34
N GLN A 29 1.66 30.92 0.26
CA GLN A 29 1.88 30.74 1.70
C GLN A 29 3.31 31.15 2.10
N LYS A 30 4.31 30.79 1.29
CA LYS A 30 5.69 31.19 1.49
C LYS A 30 5.87 32.71 1.46
N GLN A 31 5.24 33.41 0.51
CA GLN A 31 5.30 34.87 0.40
C GLN A 31 4.62 35.55 1.59
N ILE A 32 3.47 35.07 2.04
CA ILE A 32 2.77 35.60 3.22
C ILE A 32 3.64 35.46 4.47
N ALA A 33 4.24 34.29 4.68
CA ALA A 33 5.13 34.04 5.81
C ALA A 33 6.45 34.83 5.73
N MET A 34 6.97 35.08 4.53
CA MET A 34 8.13 35.97 4.35
C MET A 34 7.78 37.44 4.59
N LEU A 35 6.55 37.87 4.27
CA LEU A 35 6.11 39.23 4.55
C LEU A 35 5.95 39.47 6.06
N SER A 36 5.41 38.50 6.80
CA SER A 36 5.31 38.59 8.26
C SER A 36 6.68 38.58 8.94
N SER A 37 7.65 37.87 8.39
CA SER A 37 9.01 37.82 8.93
C SER A 37 9.88 39.04 8.62
N LEU A 38 9.45 39.95 7.75
CA LEU A 38 10.25 41.10 7.30
C LEU A 38 10.69 42.01 8.47
N ASN A 39 9.89 42.08 9.54
CA ASN A 39 10.18 42.88 10.73
C ASN A 39 11.13 42.18 11.73
N THR A 40 11.17 40.85 11.72
CA THR A 40 11.89 40.04 12.72
C THR A 40 13.18 39.43 12.12
N GLY A 41 13.28 39.36 10.79
CA GLY A 41 14.37 38.68 10.08
C GLY A 41 14.36 37.16 10.21
N ASP A 42 13.39 36.60 10.92
CA ASP A 42 13.32 35.18 11.26
C ASP A 42 12.42 34.40 10.30
N THR A 43 12.99 33.47 9.54
CA THR A 43 12.23 32.61 8.61
C THR A 43 11.57 31.39 9.27
N SER A 44 11.70 31.25 10.60
CA SER A 44 11.20 30.12 11.38
C SER A 44 9.68 29.91 11.26
N ASP A 45 8.91 30.97 10.95
CA ASP A 45 7.47 30.90 10.73
C ASP A 45 7.09 29.92 9.60
N PHE A 46 7.90 29.86 8.54
CA PHE A 46 7.72 28.96 7.40
C PHE A 46 8.61 27.72 7.49
N TYR A 47 9.90 27.91 7.79
CA TYR A 47 10.87 26.82 7.97
C TYR A 47 10.98 26.45 9.45
N ARG A 48 9.97 25.71 9.93
CA ARG A 48 9.79 25.41 11.35
C ARG A 48 10.74 24.33 11.85
N ASP A 49 11.23 24.50 13.08
CA ASP A 49 11.93 23.47 13.85
C ASP A 49 10.95 22.47 14.49
N ALA A 50 11.45 21.31 14.92
CA ALA A 50 10.69 20.25 15.58
C ALA A 50 9.97 20.72 16.85
N ASN A 51 10.47 21.78 17.51
CA ASN A 51 9.87 22.34 18.74
C ASN A 51 8.78 23.40 18.47
N SER A 52 8.46 23.70 17.21
CA SER A 52 7.44 24.70 16.86
C SER A 52 6.02 24.17 17.11
N THR A 53 5.19 24.94 17.83
CA THR A 53 3.78 24.61 18.12
C THR A 53 2.80 25.08 17.06
N ALA A 54 3.29 25.74 16.00
CA ALA A 54 2.43 26.39 15.01
C ALA A 54 1.59 25.42 14.15
N TYR A 55 1.83 24.10 14.24
CA TYR A 55 0.95 23.07 13.64
C TYR A 55 -0.38 22.91 14.40
N ALA A 56 -0.40 23.29 15.68
CA ALA A 56 -1.58 23.20 16.54
C ALA A 56 -2.44 24.48 16.51
N SER A 57 -2.07 25.46 15.69
CA SER A 57 -2.87 26.68 15.52
C SER A 57 -4.22 26.37 14.88
N ILE A 58 -5.27 27.04 15.37
CA ILE A 58 -6.65 26.97 14.87
C ILE A 58 -6.72 27.41 13.39
N ASP A 59 -5.81 28.29 12.98
CA ASP A 59 -5.76 28.83 11.62
C ASP A 59 -5.18 27.83 10.60
N SER A 60 -4.56 26.74 11.06
CA SER A 60 -4.01 25.68 10.21
C SER A 60 -5.10 24.73 9.69
N LYS A 61 -6.21 25.28 9.18
CA LYS A 61 -7.31 24.51 8.60
C LYS A 61 -7.07 24.31 7.10
N PRO A 62 -6.97 23.06 6.61
CA PRO A 62 -6.79 22.82 5.18
C PRO A 62 -8.03 23.21 4.39
N SER A 63 -7.82 23.62 3.13
CA SER A 63 -8.91 23.83 2.17
C SER A 63 -9.68 22.52 1.94
N THR A 64 -11.00 22.64 1.70
CA THR A 64 -11.88 21.50 1.38
C THR A 64 -11.40 20.75 0.14
N GLU A 65 -10.81 21.45 -0.85
CA GLU A 65 -10.24 20.83 -2.05
C GLU A 65 -9.03 19.94 -1.73
N ALA A 66 -8.17 20.38 -0.82
CA ALA A 66 -7.00 19.61 -0.38
C ALA A 66 -7.43 18.32 0.36
N VAL A 67 -8.47 18.42 1.19
CA VAL A 67 -9.08 17.26 1.86
C VAL A 67 -9.66 16.29 0.83
N ASN A 68 -10.41 16.79 -0.15
CA ASN A 68 -10.99 15.95 -1.20
C ASN A 68 -9.92 15.24 -2.04
N ARG A 69 -8.79 15.89 -2.32
CA ARG A 69 -7.65 15.25 -3.01
C ARG A 69 -7.08 14.09 -2.19
N LEU A 70 -6.91 14.29 -0.88
CA LEU A 70 -6.44 13.24 0.03
C LEU A 70 -7.41 12.04 0.07
N VAL A 71 -8.71 12.31 0.17
CA VAL A 71 -9.75 11.26 0.18
C VAL A 71 -9.70 10.42 -1.10
N LYS A 72 -9.66 11.07 -2.27
CA LYS A 72 -9.53 10.37 -3.56
C LYS A 72 -8.28 9.49 -3.63
N ASP A 73 -7.15 9.95 -3.08
CA ASP A 73 -5.92 9.16 -3.06
C ASP A 73 -5.96 8.01 -2.05
N LEU A 74 -6.71 8.14 -0.95
CA LEU A 74 -6.98 7.04 -0.02
C LEU A 74 -7.87 5.97 -0.68
N GLU A 75 -8.93 6.37 -1.40
CA GLU A 75 -9.79 5.44 -2.14
C GLU A 75 -8.99 4.62 -3.16
N LYS A 76 -8.13 5.28 -3.96
CA LYS A 76 -7.20 4.59 -4.88
C LYS A 76 -6.28 3.62 -4.15
N GLN A 77 -5.84 3.94 -2.94
CA GLN A 77 -5.00 3.03 -2.15
C GLN A 77 -5.79 1.81 -1.66
N VAL A 78 -7.03 2.00 -1.21
CA VAL A 78 -7.93 0.93 -0.80
C VAL A 78 -8.20 -0.01 -1.97
N GLU A 79 -8.50 0.51 -3.15
CA GLU A 79 -8.69 -0.30 -4.35
C GLU A 79 -7.45 -1.13 -4.71
N ARG A 80 -6.26 -0.50 -4.67
CA ARG A 80 -4.99 -1.19 -4.93
C ARG A 80 -4.72 -2.29 -3.92
N ARG A 81 -5.05 -2.06 -2.63
CA ARG A 81 -4.95 -3.06 -1.56
C ARG A 81 -5.90 -4.23 -1.80
N ASN A 82 -7.16 -3.96 -2.18
CA ASN A 82 -8.16 -5.00 -2.43
C ASN A 82 -7.74 -5.91 -3.61
N LYS A 83 -7.05 -5.34 -4.62
CA LYS A 83 -6.52 -6.07 -5.79
C LYS A 83 -5.15 -6.74 -5.54
N PHE A 84 -4.59 -6.67 -4.33
CA PHE A 84 -3.27 -7.24 -4.02
C PHE A 84 -3.24 -8.77 -4.18
N SER A 85 -4.27 -9.45 -3.68
CA SER A 85 -4.45 -10.89 -3.89
C SER A 85 -5.29 -11.14 -5.13
N ARG A 86 -4.66 -11.51 -6.25
CA ARG A 86 -5.36 -11.83 -7.49
C ARG A 86 -5.92 -13.25 -7.43
N ARG A 87 -7.21 -13.41 -7.73
CA ARG A 87 -7.83 -14.74 -7.89
C ARG A 87 -7.25 -15.40 -9.13
N ARG A 88 -6.74 -16.64 -9.00
CA ARG A 88 -6.37 -17.46 -10.15
C ARG A 88 -7.64 -17.97 -10.83
N ARG A 89 -7.66 -18.06 -12.16
CA ARG A 89 -8.80 -18.66 -12.89
C ARG A 89 -9.01 -20.09 -12.41
N TRP A 90 -10.28 -20.49 -12.33
CA TRP A 90 -10.65 -21.88 -12.10
C TRP A 90 -10.35 -22.65 -13.38
N ASP A 91 -9.77 -23.84 -13.21
CA ASP A 91 -9.47 -24.76 -14.29
C ASP A 91 -10.50 -25.89 -14.20
N GLU A 92 -11.34 -26.03 -15.23
CA GLU A 92 -12.47 -26.97 -15.22
C GLU A 92 -12.00 -28.41 -15.44
N ASP A 93 -10.85 -28.58 -16.10
CA ASP A 93 -10.27 -29.90 -16.40
C ASP A 93 -9.36 -30.41 -15.27
N ALA A 94 -9.15 -29.61 -14.22
CA ALA A 94 -8.30 -29.99 -13.10
C ALA A 94 -9.00 -30.99 -12.18
N GLU A 95 -8.24 -32.00 -11.74
CA GLU A 95 -8.71 -33.01 -10.78
C GLU A 95 -9.20 -32.37 -9.46
N VAL A 96 -10.44 -32.70 -9.08
CA VAL A 96 -11.08 -32.17 -7.88
C VAL A 96 -10.75 -33.06 -6.68
N THR A 97 -9.72 -32.68 -5.93
CA THR A 97 -9.26 -33.40 -4.73
C THR A 97 -9.95 -32.98 -3.42
N TYR A 98 -11.06 -32.22 -3.50
CA TYR A 98 -11.68 -31.58 -2.33
C TYR A 98 -13.21 -31.62 -2.36
N ILE A 99 -13.81 -31.58 -1.17
CA ILE A 99 -15.28 -31.63 -0.99
C ILE A 99 -15.88 -30.22 -0.80
N ASN A 100 -15.14 -29.28 -0.20
CA ASN A 100 -15.61 -27.91 0.07
C ASN A 100 -14.52 -26.85 -0.18
N GLU A 101 -14.90 -25.57 -0.22
CA GLU A 101 -13.95 -24.48 -0.53
C GLU A 101 -12.84 -24.32 0.52
N ARG A 102 -13.14 -24.57 1.80
CA ARG A 102 -12.14 -24.50 2.88
C ARG A 102 -11.08 -25.60 2.70
N ASN A 103 -11.52 -26.81 2.35
CA ASN A 103 -10.70 -27.97 2.03
C ASN A 103 -9.87 -27.69 0.77
N MET A 104 -10.45 -27.13 -0.30
CA MET A 104 -9.70 -26.70 -1.49
C MET A 104 -8.54 -25.77 -1.12
N ARG A 105 -8.80 -24.74 -0.30
CA ARG A 105 -7.77 -23.78 0.12
C ARG A 105 -6.70 -24.46 1.00
N PHE A 106 -7.09 -25.44 1.81
CA PHE A 106 -6.17 -26.23 2.63
C PHE A 106 -5.29 -27.15 1.78
N ASN A 107 -5.88 -27.94 0.87
CA ASN A 107 -5.13 -28.76 -0.10
C ASN A 107 -4.18 -27.91 -0.92
N LYS A 108 -4.61 -26.72 -1.38
CA LYS A 108 -3.75 -25.76 -2.10
C LYS A 108 -2.64 -25.16 -1.23
N LYS A 109 -2.78 -25.17 0.10
CA LYS A 109 -1.71 -24.80 1.04
C LYS A 109 -0.73 -25.95 1.21
N LEU A 110 -1.22 -27.18 1.36
CA LEU A 110 -0.39 -28.38 1.44
C LEU A 110 0.44 -28.55 0.16
N SER A 111 -0.20 -28.43 -1.00
CA SER A 111 0.46 -28.56 -2.30
C SER A 111 1.67 -27.62 -2.43
N ARG A 112 1.52 -26.35 -2.04
CA ARG A 112 2.65 -25.38 -2.06
C ARG A 112 3.83 -25.77 -1.18
N ALA A 113 3.58 -26.50 -0.10
CA ALA A 113 4.60 -26.87 0.88
C ALA A 113 5.22 -28.25 0.58
N TYR A 114 4.40 -29.20 0.13
CA TYR A 114 4.74 -30.62 0.09
C TYR A 114 4.83 -31.21 -1.32
N ASP A 115 4.22 -30.61 -2.35
CA ASP A 115 4.21 -31.20 -3.70
C ASP A 115 5.64 -31.54 -4.16
N LYS A 116 6.60 -30.64 -3.90
CA LYS A 116 8.03 -30.84 -4.22
C LYS A 116 8.61 -32.15 -3.66
N TYR A 117 8.08 -32.65 -2.54
CA TYR A 117 8.56 -33.85 -1.86
C TYR A 117 7.67 -35.07 -2.09
N THR A 118 6.44 -34.88 -2.59
CA THR A 118 5.44 -35.95 -2.75
C THR A 118 5.13 -36.25 -4.21
N GLU A 119 5.94 -35.77 -5.16
CA GLU A 119 5.74 -36.03 -6.59
C GLU A 119 5.75 -37.53 -6.92
N GLU A 120 6.67 -38.29 -6.32
CA GLU A 120 6.78 -39.74 -6.51
C GLU A 120 5.57 -40.48 -5.93
N ILE A 121 5.15 -40.13 -4.71
CA ILE A 121 3.96 -40.70 -4.08
C ILE A 121 2.72 -40.42 -4.93
N LYS A 122 2.60 -39.20 -5.46
CA LYS A 122 1.49 -38.85 -6.36
C LYS A 122 1.55 -39.68 -7.64
N ALA A 123 2.69 -39.77 -8.29
CA ALA A 123 2.85 -40.55 -9.52
C ALA A 123 2.57 -42.05 -9.30
N ASN A 124 2.96 -42.60 -8.15
CA ASN A 124 2.67 -43.96 -7.74
C ASN A 124 1.16 -44.19 -7.53
N LEU A 125 0.46 -43.20 -6.95
CA LEU A 125 -0.99 -43.23 -6.81
C LEU A 125 -1.68 -43.23 -8.19
N GLU A 126 -1.27 -42.35 -9.10
CA GLU A 126 -1.82 -42.28 -10.46
C GLU A 126 -1.54 -43.56 -11.28
N ARG A 127 -0.39 -44.21 -11.04
CA ARG A 127 -0.03 -45.50 -11.68
C ARG A 127 -0.68 -46.71 -11.02
N GLY A 128 -1.28 -46.56 -9.84
CA GLY A 128 -1.82 -47.67 -9.05
C GLY A 128 -0.77 -48.66 -8.52
N THR A 129 0.51 -48.28 -8.46
CA THR A 129 1.63 -49.14 -8.04
C THR A 129 2.62 -48.35 -7.19
N ALA A 130 3.22 -48.99 -6.18
CA ALA A 130 4.29 -48.40 -5.37
C ALA A 130 5.63 -48.95 -5.84
N LEU A 131 6.37 -48.15 -6.62
CA LEU A 131 7.76 -48.39 -7.01
C LEU A 131 8.64 -47.35 -6.32
#